data_AF-A0A3M2BIL1-F1
#
_entry.id   AF-A0A3M2BIL1-F1
#
_cell.length_a   1.000
_cell.length_b   1.000
_cell.length_c   1.000
_cell.angle_alpha   90.00
_cell.angle_beta   90.00
_cell.angle_gamma   90.00
#
_symmetry.space_group_name_H-M   'P 1'
#
loop_
_entity.id
_entity.type
_entity.pdbx_description
1 polymer ?
#
loop_
_entity_poly.entity_id
_entity_poly.type
_entity_poly.pdbx_seq_one_letter_code
_entity_poly.pdbx_strand_id
1 'polypeptide(L)'
;MKFLIFATCLLFSVARAGDPTLADLSPTVDHMVEAVLSSDPAGYLSYVAPDDPMFFQEQKNWARDLEIHCPISFRIDLDGGGFAVQRDGSITVPMTMTWKMAENARSRRVSYPARFVERDGRWLYAGEQWVRVKAPGVEVLVEPEDKSVGIQIASVLPGVRERLDELSGITTERVQQVKVYGSMKHLQQSIYLSYTDPLGGWNEPGESIKLVRQGIRSGQQMRSLLAHEYGHVITFALGSDATHMPWWVLEGFAEYCSAVLAGSPHRFPPIVSRWAERGNLRTWDQLSDFRGEAMNHQGHVYAQGHHMIVFLVEQFGLEKLIEWLRAQAQGDALDDASRAVFGMSWADIDQAWQKSLGVSKAP
;
A
#
# COMPACT_ATOMS: atom_id res chain seq x y z
N MET A 1 3.07 54.06 -26.95
CA MET A 1 3.51 52.71 -26.52
C MET A 1 4.39 52.88 -25.29
N LYS A 2 3.85 52.70 -24.08
CA LYS A 2 4.61 52.80 -22.81
C LYS A 2 4.96 51.38 -22.38
N PHE A 3 6.25 51.07 -22.30
CA PHE A 3 6.75 49.81 -21.75
C PHE A 3 6.55 49.83 -20.23
N LEU A 4 5.80 48.86 -19.71
CA LEU A 4 5.72 48.58 -18.28
C LEU A 4 6.84 47.59 -17.94
N ILE A 5 7.84 48.04 -17.19
CA ILE A 5 8.87 47.17 -16.60
C ILE A 5 8.27 46.60 -15.31
N PHE A 6 7.98 45.31 -15.30
CA PHE A 6 7.67 44.59 -14.05
C PHE A 6 8.98 44.36 -13.30
N ALA A 7 9.20 45.10 -12.22
CA ALA A 7 10.26 44.80 -11.26
C ALA A 7 9.82 43.61 -10.40
N THR A 8 10.45 42.45 -10.60
CA THR A 8 10.30 41.30 -9.71
C THR A 8 11.09 41.57 -8.43
N CYS A 9 10.41 42.01 -7.37
CA CYS A 9 11.01 42.08 -6.03
C CYS A 9 11.24 40.66 -5.50
N LEU A 10 12.48 40.18 -5.59
CA LEU A 10 12.97 39.06 -4.78
C LEU A 10 13.12 39.54 -3.34
N LEU A 11 12.11 39.27 -2.51
CA LEU A 11 12.21 39.44 -1.06
C LEU A 11 13.08 38.32 -0.50
N PHE A 12 14.36 38.61 -0.27
CA PHE A 12 15.21 37.78 0.59
C PHE A 12 14.80 38.03 2.04
N SER A 13 14.22 37.01 2.69
CA SER A 13 13.98 37.03 4.14
C SER A 13 15.32 36.92 4.84
N VAL A 14 15.67 37.91 5.65
CA VAL A 14 16.83 37.85 6.54
C VAL A 14 16.46 36.94 7.71
N ALA A 15 17.20 35.83 7.90
CA ALA A 15 17.01 34.94 9.04
C ALA A 15 17.10 35.72 10.36
N ARG A 16 16.08 35.63 11.20
CA ARG A 16 16.06 36.23 12.54
C ARG A 16 16.75 35.29 13.53
N ALA A 17 17.29 35.86 14.60
CA ALA A 17 17.75 35.08 15.74
C ALA A 17 16.56 34.25 16.29
N GLY A 18 16.70 32.92 16.30
CA GLY A 18 15.66 31.97 16.69
C GLY A 18 14.95 31.27 15.53
N ASP A 19 15.23 31.62 14.27
CA ASP A 19 14.75 30.85 13.12
C ASP A 19 15.45 29.48 13.08
N PRO A 20 14.73 28.40 12.81
CA PRO A 20 15.33 27.08 12.77
C PRO A 20 16.31 26.96 11.60
N THR A 21 17.33 26.18 11.83
CA THR A 21 18.45 25.92 10.94
C THR A 21 18.52 24.44 10.59
N LEU A 22 19.31 24.10 9.58
CA LEU A 22 19.54 22.70 9.22
C LEU A 22 20.17 21.89 10.38
N ALA A 23 21.01 22.54 11.19
CA ALA A 23 21.68 21.88 12.32
C ALA A 23 20.70 21.44 13.42
N ASP A 24 19.53 22.08 13.52
CA ASP A 24 18.50 21.71 14.50
C ASP A 24 17.86 20.35 14.18
N LEU A 25 18.02 19.84 12.95
CA LEU A 25 17.54 18.51 12.54
C LEU A 25 18.53 17.37 12.85
N SER A 26 19.80 17.68 13.12
CA SER A 26 20.83 16.66 13.36
C SER A 26 20.48 15.68 14.48
N PRO A 27 19.99 16.12 15.67
CA PRO A 27 19.64 15.18 16.74
C PRO A 27 18.57 14.16 16.33
N THR A 28 17.59 14.59 15.52
CA THR A 28 16.53 13.72 14.99
C THR A 28 17.09 12.70 14.03
N VAL A 29 17.90 13.16 13.08
CA VAL A 29 18.50 12.31 12.05
C VAL A 29 19.46 11.30 12.66
N ASP A 30 20.35 11.74 13.54
CA ASP A 30 21.36 10.87 14.17
C ASP A 30 20.68 9.77 14.99
N HIS A 31 19.64 10.10 15.76
CA HIS A 31 18.90 9.11 16.54
C HIS A 31 18.13 8.12 15.65
N MET A 32 17.46 8.59 14.59
CA MET A 32 16.79 7.69 13.65
C MET A 32 17.77 6.72 12.99
N VAL A 33 18.97 7.19 12.62
CA VAL A 33 20.02 6.33 12.05
C VAL A 33 20.51 5.29 13.07
N GLU A 34 20.77 5.71 14.30
CA GLU A 34 21.18 4.81 15.39
C GLU A 34 20.12 3.74 15.68
N ALA A 35 18.85 4.14 15.78
CA ALA A 35 17.74 3.24 16.03
C ALA A 35 17.58 2.19 14.91
N VAL A 36 17.70 2.61 13.65
CA VAL A 36 17.63 1.69 12.50
C VAL A 36 18.79 0.68 12.51
N LEU A 37 20.01 1.13 12.82
CA LEU A 37 21.20 0.27 12.86
C LEU A 37 21.25 -0.66 14.08
N SER A 38 20.47 -0.37 15.12
CA SER A 38 20.38 -1.17 16.34
C SER A 38 19.12 -2.04 16.39
N SER A 39 18.32 -2.09 15.31
CA SER A 39 17.02 -2.77 15.28
C SER A 39 16.12 -2.34 16.45
N ASP A 40 15.99 -1.03 16.67
CA ASP A 40 15.13 -0.43 17.68
C ASP A 40 13.92 0.31 17.05
N PRO A 41 12.80 -0.40 16.78
CA PRO A 41 11.58 0.22 16.28
C PRO A 41 11.04 1.33 17.18
N ALA A 42 11.14 1.18 18.51
CA ALA A 42 10.60 2.14 19.46
C ALA A 42 11.44 3.43 19.47
N GLY A 43 12.77 3.31 19.45
CA GLY A 43 13.69 4.43 19.29
C GLY A 43 13.43 5.20 18.00
N TYR A 44 13.29 4.49 16.87
CA TYR A 44 12.96 5.10 15.59
C TYR A 44 11.64 5.89 15.66
N LEU A 45 10.57 5.25 16.14
CA LEU A 45 9.24 5.86 16.24
C LEU A 45 9.19 7.05 17.19
N SER A 46 10.08 7.14 18.19
CA SER A 46 10.15 8.27 19.12
C SER A 46 10.57 9.60 18.47
N TYR A 47 11.11 9.53 17.24
CA TYR A 47 11.46 10.69 16.41
C TYR A 47 10.58 10.83 15.15
N VAL A 48 9.49 10.07 15.07
CA VAL A 48 8.46 10.19 14.03
C VAL A 48 7.29 11.01 14.58
N ALA A 49 6.79 11.95 13.77
CA ALA A 49 5.66 12.80 14.13
C ALA A 49 4.35 11.98 14.22
N PRO A 50 3.61 12.02 15.35
CA PRO A 50 2.37 11.28 15.52
C PRO A 50 1.12 12.03 15.02
N ASP A 51 1.27 13.29 14.57
CA ASP A 51 0.16 14.19 14.23
C ASP A 51 -0.73 13.66 13.09
N ASP A 52 -0.15 12.97 12.12
CA ASP A 52 -0.87 12.28 11.05
C ASP A 52 -0.95 10.78 11.41
N PRO A 53 -2.10 10.28 11.91
CA PRO A 53 -2.21 8.92 12.42
C PRO A 53 -1.99 7.87 11.32
N MET A 54 -2.27 8.20 10.06
CA MET A 54 -2.05 7.29 8.93
C MET A 54 -0.56 7.18 8.62
N PHE A 55 0.13 8.32 8.54
CA PHE A 55 1.60 8.32 8.42
C PHE A 55 2.26 7.59 9.60
N PHE A 56 1.83 7.85 10.83
CA PHE A 56 2.40 7.18 12.00
C PHE A 56 2.14 5.66 11.99
N GLN A 57 0.97 5.22 11.50
CA GLN A 57 0.69 3.80 11.28
C GLN A 57 1.61 3.19 10.22
N GLU A 58 1.86 3.89 9.11
CA GLU A 58 2.81 3.44 8.10
C GLU A 58 4.23 3.33 8.63
N GLN A 59 4.66 4.26 9.48
CA GLN A 59 5.98 4.20 10.11
C GLN A 59 6.08 3.06 11.13
N LYS A 60 4.98 2.73 11.84
CA LYS A 60 4.92 1.52 12.69
C LYS A 60 5.15 0.26 11.88
N ASN A 61 4.46 0.12 10.75
CA ASN A 61 4.62 -1.04 9.88
C ASN A 61 6.02 -1.07 9.25
N TRP A 62 6.52 0.07 8.79
CA TRP A 62 7.89 0.21 8.30
C TRP A 62 8.93 -0.25 9.32
N ALA A 63 8.78 0.16 10.59
CA ALA A 63 9.71 -0.18 11.66
C ALA A 63 9.65 -1.66 12.05
N ARG A 64 8.54 -2.37 11.82
CA ARG A 64 8.46 -3.83 12.03
C ARG A 64 9.43 -4.61 11.15
N ASP A 65 9.80 -4.06 9.99
CA ASP A 65 10.83 -4.67 9.14
C ASP A 65 12.16 -4.81 9.90
N LEU A 66 12.48 -3.87 10.80
CA LEU A 66 13.73 -3.87 11.57
C LEU A 66 13.81 -5.01 12.60
N GLU A 67 12.66 -5.55 13.03
CA GLU A 67 12.58 -6.69 13.94
C GLU A 67 13.01 -7.99 13.27
N ILE A 68 12.89 -8.07 11.94
CA ILE A 68 13.18 -9.25 11.14
C ILE A 68 14.47 -9.07 10.32
N HIS A 69 14.65 -7.87 9.75
CA HIS A 69 15.71 -7.52 8.80
C HIS A 69 16.45 -6.26 9.25
N CYS A 70 17.60 -6.43 9.89
CA CYS A 70 18.50 -5.33 10.22
C CYS A 70 19.36 -4.92 9.00
N PRO A 71 19.36 -3.64 8.57
CA PRO A 71 20.32 -3.18 7.58
C PRO A 71 21.76 -3.24 8.12
N ILE A 72 22.72 -3.62 7.28
CA ILE A 72 24.15 -3.61 7.63
C ILE A 72 24.79 -2.22 7.52
N SER A 73 24.12 -1.31 6.82
CA SER A 73 24.46 0.11 6.77
C SER A 73 23.21 0.90 6.48
N PHE A 74 23.06 2.05 7.14
CA PHE A 74 21.98 2.99 6.95
C PHE A 74 22.53 4.40 7.19
N ARG A 75 22.17 5.34 6.32
CA ARG A 75 22.59 6.74 6.41
C ARG A 75 21.49 7.64 5.89
N ILE A 76 21.33 8.77 6.56
CA ILE A 76 20.49 9.88 6.12
C ILE A 76 21.40 11.09 5.87
N ASP A 77 21.30 11.68 4.68
CA ASP A 77 21.99 12.92 4.31
C ASP A 77 20.95 14.00 4.01
N LEU A 78 21.10 15.19 4.61
CA LEU A 78 20.25 16.35 4.32
C LEU A 78 20.99 17.34 3.42
N ASP A 79 20.35 17.76 2.32
CA ASP A 79 20.91 18.76 1.41
C ASP A 79 20.42 20.17 1.76
N GLY A 80 21.31 20.95 2.38
CA GLY A 80 21.03 22.35 2.75
C GLY A 80 20.67 23.26 1.56
N GLY A 81 20.99 22.87 0.32
CA GLY A 81 20.63 23.64 -0.87
C GLY A 81 19.12 23.75 -1.11
N GLY A 82 18.32 22.84 -0.54
CA GLY A 82 16.86 22.86 -0.62
C GLY A 82 16.17 23.09 0.72
N PHE A 83 16.89 23.52 1.76
CA PHE A 83 16.31 23.83 3.06
C PHE A 83 15.33 25.00 2.99
N ALA A 84 14.13 24.83 3.54
CA ALA A 84 13.11 25.87 3.61
C ALA A 84 12.27 25.74 4.88
N VAL A 85 12.08 26.87 5.59
CA VAL A 85 11.08 26.98 6.66
C VAL A 85 9.74 27.35 6.04
N GLN A 86 8.73 26.53 6.30
CA GLN A 86 7.37 26.70 5.81
C GLN A 86 6.58 27.68 6.70
N ARG A 87 5.45 28.16 6.18
CA ARG A 87 4.58 29.12 6.90
C ARG A 87 3.99 28.59 8.20
N ASP A 88 3.83 27.28 8.30
CA ASP A 88 3.33 26.59 9.50
C ASP A 88 4.46 26.29 10.52
N GLY A 89 5.65 26.85 10.31
CA GLY A 89 6.82 26.66 11.15
C GLY A 89 7.57 25.37 10.90
N SER A 90 7.10 24.50 10.00
CA SER A 90 7.83 23.28 9.66
C SER A 90 9.05 23.51 8.79
N ILE A 91 9.93 22.51 8.74
CA ILE A 91 11.06 22.50 7.81
C ILE A 91 10.78 21.51 6.68
N THR A 92 11.12 21.92 5.46
CA THR A 92 11.29 21.03 4.32
C THR A 92 12.75 21.04 3.90
N VAL A 93 13.33 19.87 3.63
CA VAL A 93 14.70 19.73 3.15
C VAL A 93 14.84 18.47 2.30
N PRO A 94 15.56 18.49 1.16
CA PRO A 94 15.86 17.27 0.44
C PRO A 94 16.66 16.31 1.33
N MET A 95 16.11 15.12 1.55
CA MET A 95 16.70 14.06 2.36
C MET A 95 17.01 12.89 1.46
N THR A 96 18.24 12.40 1.56
CA THR A 96 18.68 11.15 0.95
C THR A 96 18.75 10.08 2.03
N MET A 97 18.04 8.96 1.84
CA MET A 97 18.28 7.74 2.60
C MET A 97 19.11 6.77 1.77
N THR A 98 20.21 6.26 2.32
CA THR A 98 21.06 5.22 1.70
C THR A 98 21.17 4.04 2.64
N TRP A 99 20.93 2.83 2.15
CA TRP A 99 20.97 1.63 2.98
C TRP A 99 21.52 0.41 2.24
N LYS A 100 21.84 -0.63 2.99
CA LYS A 100 22.22 -1.94 2.47
C LYS A 100 21.71 -3.00 3.42
N MET A 101 21.00 -3.99 2.88
CA MET A 101 20.50 -5.15 3.63
C MET A 101 21.53 -6.28 3.60
N ALA A 102 21.51 -7.17 4.58
CA ALA A 102 22.44 -8.32 4.62
C ALA A 102 22.18 -9.28 3.44
N GLU A 103 20.92 -9.44 3.10
CA GLU A 103 20.39 -10.33 2.06
C GLU A 103 20.56 -9.75 0.64
N ASN A 104 20.93 -8.47 0.53
CA ASN A 104 21.11 -7.78 -0.74
C ASN A 104 22.52 -7.22 -0.92
N ALA A 105 23.22 -7.72 -1.94
CA ALA A 105 24.58 -7.28 -2.24
C ALA A 105 24.68 -5.79 -2.62
N ARG A 106 23.61 -5.18 -3.15
CA ARG A 106 23.62 -3.80 -3.66
C ARG A 106 23.09 -2.82 -2.63
N SER A 107 23.83 -1.72 -2.44
CA SER A 107 23.30 -0.58 -1.70
C SER A 107 22.15 0.07 -2.48
N ARG A 108 21.13 0.51 -1.75
CA ARG A 108 19.95 1.20 -2.25
C ARG A 108 19.97 2.64 -1.72
N ARG A 109 19.33 3.52 -2.47
CA ARG A 109 19.26 4.95 -2.17
C ARG A 109 17.99 5.56 -2.74
N VAL A 110 17.31 6.39 -1.95
CA VAL A 110 16.20 7.25 -2.40
C VAL A 110 16.48 8.68 -1.94
N SER A 111 15.98 9.67 -2.68
CA SER A 111 16.03 11.08 -2.29
C SER A 111 14.69 11.74 -2.55
N TYR A 112 14.19 12.49 -1.58
CA TYR A 112 12.91 13.20 -1.66
C TYR A 112 12.91 14.42 -0.75
N PRO A 113 12.04 15.43 -0.99
CA PRO A 113 11.85 16.52 -0.04
C PRO A 113 11.19 15.96 1.23
N ALA A 114 11.93 15.89 2.33
CA ALA A 114 11.43 15.47 3.62
C ALA A 114 10.88 16.65 4.40
N ARG A 115 9.92 16.37 5.27
CA ARG A 115 9.25 17.36 6.11
C ARG A 115 9.52 17.03 7.59
N PHE A 116 9.80 18.05 8.40
CA PHE A 116 10.01 17.94 9.84
C PHE A 116 9.09 18.91 10.60
N VAL A 117 8.52 18.49 11.73
CA VAL A 117 7.71 19.34 12.65
C VAL A 117 8.41 19.49 13.98
N GLU A 118 8.26 20.64 14.62
CA GLU A 118 8.74 20.85 16.00
C GLU A 118 7.61 20.58 16.99
N ARG A 119 7.89 19.80 18.03
CA ARG A 119 7.00 19.50 19.15
C ARG A 119 7.82 19.49 20.43
N ASP A 120 7.40 20.28 21.43
CA ASP A 120 8.00 20.32 22.76
C ASP A 120 9.53 20.49 22.76
N GLY A 121 10.05 21.35 21.88
CA GLY A 121 11.47 21.64 21.70
C GLY A 121 12.23 20.61 20.85
N ARG A 122 11.54 19.67 20.19
CA ARG A 122 12.14 18.58 19.41
C ARG A 122 11.61 18.56 17.98
N TRP A 123 12.52 18.44 17.01
CA TRP A 123 12.16 18.15 15.63
C TRP A 123 11.83 16.66 15.43
N LEU A 124 10.73 16.39 14.75
CA LEU A 124 10.26 15.04 14.43
C LEU A 124 10.13 14.89 12.92
N TYR A 125 10.49 13.73 12.40
CA TYR A 125 10.32 13.36 11.01
C TYR A 125 8.83 13.19 10.69
N ALA A 126 8.33 13.93 9.71
CA ALA A 126 6.91 13.99 9.33
C ALA A 126 6.67 13.48 7.89
N GLY A 127 7.57 12.64 7.38
CA GLY A 127 7.43 12.03 6.06
C GLY A 127 7.90 12.93 4.93
N GLU A 128 7.38 12.69 3.74
CA GLU A 128 7.63 13.49 2.56
C GLU A 128 6.81 14.79 2.56
N GLN A 129 7.32 15.78 1.82
CA GLN A 129 6.57 16.96 1.47
C GLN A 129 5.60 16.66 0.32
N TRP A 130 4.35 16.44 0.66
CA TRP A 130 3.29 16.10 -0.29
C TRP A 130 2.55 17.33 -0.84
N VAL A 131 2.15 17.27 -2.11
CA VAL A 131 1.00 18.02 -2.63
C VAL A 131 -0.25 17.21 -2.32
N ARG A 132 -1.21 17.82 -1.62
CA ARG A 132 -2.47 17.17 -1.21
C ARG A 132 -3.61 17.63 -2.11
N VAL A 133 -4.32 16.68 -2.70
CA VAL A 133 -5.53 16.89 -3.51
C VAL A 133 -6.71 16.21 -2.82
N LYS A 134 -7.70 17.00 -2.40
CA LYS A 134 -8.85 16.51 -1.65
C LYS A 134 -10.07 16.33 -2.55
N ALA A 135 -10.85 15.29 -2.26
CA ALA A 135 -12.16 15.01 -2.81
C ALA A 135 -13.07 14.43 -1.70
N PRO A 136 -14.40 14.28 -1.90
CA PRO A 136 -15.27 13.70 -0.88
C PRO A 136 -14.76 12.35 -0.36
N GLY A 137 -14.46 12.29 0.93
CA GLY A 137 -13.92 11.11 1.61
C GLY A 137 -12.50 10.70 1.18
N VAL A 138 -11.83 11.41 0.27
CA VAL A 138 -10.55 10.99 -0.33
C VAL A 138 -9.51 12.09 -0.22
N GLU A 139 -8.27 11.71 0.07
CA GLU A 139 -7.11 12.62 -0.05
C GLU A 139 -5.99 11.93 -0.84
N VAL A 140 -5.52 12.57 -1.91
CA VAL A 140 -4.42 12.04 -2.72
C VAL A 140 -3.18 12.89 -2.50
N LEU A 141 -2.10 12.24 -2.11
CA LEU A 141 -0.80 12.82 -1.80
C LEU A 141 0.16 12.45 -2.93
N VAL A 142 0.73 13.46 -3.59
CA VAL A 142 1.60 13.27 -4.76
C VAL A 142 2.82 14.20 -4.69
N GLU A 143 3.88 13.85 -5.40
CA GLU A 143 5.01 14.75 -5.63
C GLU A 143 4.54 15.99 -6.42
N PRO A 144 5.18 17.17 -6.26
CA PRO A 144 4.74 18.41 -6.89
C PRO A 144 4.49 18.34 -8.40
N GLU A 145 5.34 17.62 -9.14
CA GLU A 145 5.23 17.36 -10.57
C GLU A 145 4.01 16.51 -10.94
N ASP A 146 3.50 15.71 -10.01
CA ASP A 146 2.43 14.73 -10.21
C ASP A 146 1.05 15.22 -9.77
N LYS A 147 0.92 16.53 -9.50
CA LYS A 147 -0.36 17.14 -9.14
C LYS A 147 -1.51 16.77 -10.09
N SER A 148 -1.23 16.66 -11.38
CA SER A 148 -2.24 16.27 -12.39
C SER A 148 -2.73 14.83 -12.20
N VAL A 149 -1.85 13.90 -11.84
CA VAL A 149 -2.20 12.52 -11.47
C VAL A 149 -3.04 12.51 -10.20
N GLY A 150 -2.66 13.31 -9.21
CA GLY A 150 -3.43 13.47 -7.97
C GLY A 150 -4.88 13.92 -8.22
N ILE A 151 -5.08 14.90 -9.12
CA ILE A 151 -6.42 15.36 -9.54
C ILE A 151 -7.22 14.25 -10.22
N GLN A 152 -6.59 13.49 -11.12
CA GLN A 152 -7.26 12.38 -11.80
C GLN A 152 -7.74 11.31 -10.82
N ILE A 153 -6.88 10.84 -9.91
CA ILE A 153 -7.25 9.86 -8.88
C ILE A 153 -8.36 10.42 -7.99
N ALA A 154 -8.23 11.65 -7.50
CA ALA A 154 -9.21 12.29 -6.62
C ALA A 154 -10.59 12.43 -7.31
N SER A 155 -10.62 12.59 -8.64
CA SER A 155 -11.88 12.61 -9.41
C SER A 155 -12.54 11.24 -9.62
N VAL A 156 -11.78 10.15 -9.49
CA VAL A 156 -12.25 8.79 -9.83
C VAL A 156 -12.56 7.98 -8.58
N LEU A 157 -11.67 8.06 -7.57
CA LEU A 157 -11.74 7.21 -6.40
C LEU A 157 -13.06 7.32 -5.62
N PRO A 158 -13.70 8.49 -5.42
CA PRO A 158 -14.98 8.56 -4.70
C PRO A 158 -16.06 7.64 -5.29
N GLY A 159 -16.19 7.57 -6.62
CA GLY A 159 -17.17 6.68 -7.26
C GLY A 159 -16.77 5.21 -7.22
N VAL A 160 -15.47 4.90 -7.22
CA VAL A 160 -14.98 3.52 -7.00
C VAL A 160 -15.34 3.06 -5.58
N ARG A 161 -15.14 3.93 -4.59
CA ARG A 161 -15.48 3.65 -3.18
C ARG A 161 -16.96 3.42 -3.02
N GLU A 162 -17.79 4.35 -3.46
CA GLU A 162 -19.24 4.22 -3.41
C GLU A 162 -19.71 2.89 -4.00
N ARG A 163 -19.22 2.55 -5.20
CA ARG A 163 -19.60 1.30 -5.86
C ARG A 163 -19.18 0.05 -5.10
N LEU A 164 -17.99 0.04 -4.50
CA LEU A 164 -17.48 -1.13 -3.79
C LEU A 164 -18.02 -1.23 -2.35
N ASP A 165 -18.33 -0.10 -1.72
CA ASP A 165 -19.06 -0.06 -0.46
C ASP A 165 -20.47 -0.64 -0.64
N GLU A 166 -21.18 -0.24 -1.71
CA GLU A 166 -22.48 -0.84 -2.09
C GLU A 166 -22.37 -2.35 -2.37
N LEU A 167 -21.34 -2.75 -3.11
CA LEU A 167 -21.10 -4.15 -3.48
C LEU A 167 -20.90 -5.03 -2.23
N SER A 168 -20.10 -4.55 -1.29
CA SER A 168 -19.65 -5.33 -0.13
C SER A 168 -20.54 -5.17 1.11
N GLY A 169 -21.36 -4.11 1.16
CA GLY A 169 -22.07 -3.70 2.37
C GLY A 169 -21.15 -3.19 3.48
N ILE A 170 -19.90 -2.84 3.16
CA ILE A 170 -18.87 -2.40 4.10
C ILE A 170 -18.47 -0.98 3.74
N THR A 171 -18.64 -0.05 4.68
CA THR A 171 -18.26 1.34 4.48
C THR A 171 -17.08 1.68 5.38
N THR A 172 -16.09 2.37 4.83
CA THR A 172 -14.98 2.93 5.61
C THR A 172 -15.25 4.41 5.92
N GLU A 173 -15.44 4.74 7.19
CA GLU A 173 -15.69 6.13 7.61
C GLU A 173 -14.46 7.03 7.50
N ARG A 174 -13.27 6.43 7.43
CA ARG A 174 -12.01 7.18 7.30
C ARG A 174 -11.89 7.86 5.94
N VAL A 175 -11.17 8.98 5.92
CA VAL A 175 -10.69 9.55 4.65
C VAL A 175 -9.70 8.55 4.05
N GLN A 176 -10.00 8.02 2.86
CA GLN A 176 -9.11 7.10 2.19
C GLN A 176 -7.98 7.90 1.55
N GLN A 177 -6.77 7.76 2.09
CA GLN A 177 -5.59 8.38 1.50
C GLN A 177 -5.01 7.50 0.39
N VAL A 178 -4.49 8.15 -0.65
CA VAL A 178 -3.66 7.53 -1.68
C VAL A 178 -2.33 8.29 -1.78
N LYS A 179 -1.20 7.62 -1.62
CA LYS A 179 0.13 8.19 -1.82
C LYS A 179 0.71 7.70 -3.15
N VAL A 180 1.11 8.62 -4.02
CA VAL A 180 1.73 8.29 -5.31
C VAL A 180 3.20 8.64 -5.28
N TYR A 181 4.05 7.63 -5.44
CA TYR A 181 5.50 7.76 -5.46
C TYR A 181 6.02 7.84 -6.89
N GLY A 182 6.99 8.72 -7.14
CA GLY A 182 7.58 8.94 -8.46
C GLY A 182 8.40 7.76 -8.98
N SER A 183 8.79 6.81 -8.11
CA SER A 183 9.54 5.61 -8.48
C SER A 183 9.23 4.39 -7.61
N MET A 184 9.41 3.20 -8.18
CA MET A 184 9.28 1.91 -7.47
C MET A 184 10.21 1.84 -6.24
N LYS A 185 11.43 2.39 -6.35
CA LYS A 185 12.38 2.34 -5.24
C LYS A 185 11.91 3.17 -4.04
N HIS A 186 11.26 4.31 -4.29
CA HIS A 186 10.69 5.13 -3.22
C HIS A 186 9.47 4.46 -2.60
N LEU A 187 8.56 3.91 -3.43
CA LEU A 187 7.45 3.09 -2.94
C LEU A 187 7.93 1.95 -2.03
N GLN A 188 8.93 1.18 -2.48
CA GLN A 188 9.54 0.11 -1.69
C GLN A 188 10.15 0.63 -0.37
N GLN A 189 10.86 1.76 -0.40
CA GLN A 189 11.40 2.36 0.82
C GLN A 189 10.30 2.77 1.81
N SER A 190 9.13 3.20 1.33
CA SER A 190 7.99 3.60 2.16
C SER A 190 7.23 2.43 2.79
N ILE A 191 7.55 1.19 2.42
CA ILE A 191 6.95 -0.02 2.99
C ILE A 191 7.95 -0.70 3.92
N TYR A 192 9.06 -1.25 3.41
CA TYR A 192 10.08 -2.00 4.14
C TYR A 192 11.45 -1.81 3.48
N LEU A 193 12.52 -1.65 4.27
CA LEU A 193 13.87 -1.51 3.72
C LEU A 193 14.38 -2.79 3.05
N SER A 194 13.93 -3.94 3.55
CA SER A 194 14.22 -5.28 3.02
C SER A 194 13.58 -5.54 1.66
N TYR A 195 12.41 -4.95 1.39
CA TYR A 195 11.57 -5.34 0.25
C TYR A 195 12.10 -4.84 -1.09
N THR A 196 12.24 -5.74 -2.06
CA THR A 196 12.83 -5.46 -3.38
C THR A 196 11.99 -5.86 -4.57
N ASP A 197 10.91 -6.61 -4.37
CA ASP A 197 10.10 -7.10 -5.48
C ASP A 197 9.25 -5.98 -6.11
N PRO A 198 9.00 -6.03 -7.43
CA PRO A 198 8.05 -5.13 -8.05
C PRO A 198 6.64 -5.32 -7.47
N LEU A 199 5.89 -4.24 -7.32
CA LEU A 199 4.48 -4.27 -6.90
C LEU A 199 3.62 -3.29 -7.71
N GLY A 200 2.32 -3.60 -7.87
CA GLY A 200 1.36 -2.71 -8.53
C GLY A 200 0.87 -1.58 -7.63
N GLY A 201 0.69 -1.92 -6.35
CA GLY A 201 0.31 -1.04 -5.25
C GLY A 201 0.57 -1.75 -3.93
N TRP A 202 0.42 -1.02 -2.82
CA TRP A 202 0.56 -1.54 -1.47
C TRP A 202 -0.44 -0.88 -0.54
N ASN A 203 -1.07 -1.67 0.31
CA ASN A 203 -1.70 -1.19 1.51
C ASN A 203 -1.67 -2.26 2.60
N GLU A 204 -1.69 -1.82 3.84
CA GLU A 204 -1.85 -2.66 5.03
C GLU A 204 -2.96 -2.08 5.90
N PRO A 205 -3.47 -2.84 6.90
CA PRO A 205 -4.44 -2.32 7.85
C PRO A 205 -4.00 -0.97 8.45
N GLY A 206 -4.89 0.02 8.36
CA GLY A 206 -4.63 1.36 8.88
C GLY A 206 -3.74 2.26 8.00
N GLU A 207 -3.22 1.79 6.87
CA GLU A 207 -2.38 2.60 5.97
C GLU A 207 -3.16 3.27 4.81
N SER A 208 -2.48 4.19 4.12
CA SER A 208 -2.88 4.68 2.81
C SER A 208 -2.73 3.60 1.73
N ILE A 209 -3.41 3.81 0.59
CA ILE A 209 -3.10 3.09 -0.64
C ILE A 209 -1.84 3.73 -1.24
N LYS A 210 -0.78 2.96 -1.43
CA LYS A 210 0.50 3.42 -1.97
C LYS A 210 0.66 2.93 -3.40
N LEU A 211 0.86 3.85 -4.35
CA LEU A 211 0.97 3.55 -5.77
C LEU A 211 2.28 4.09 -6.36
N VAL A 212 2.73 3.49 -7.46
CA VAL A 212 3.86 4.00 -8.25
C VAL A 212 3.34 4.70 -9.51
N ARG A 213 3.83 5.92 -9.78
CA ARG A 213 3.39 6.75 -10.91
C ARG A 213 3.39 6.02 -12.26
N GLN A 214 4.43 5.24 -12.55
CA GLN A 214 4.56 4.52 -13.81
C GLN A 214 3.49 3.43 -14.01
N GLY A 215 2.90 2.92 -12.93
CA GLY A 215 1.80 1.95 -12.95
C GLY A 215 0.44 2.59 -13.22
N ILE A 216 0.31 3.90 -13.01
CA ILE A 216 -0.96 4.61 -13.10
C ILE A 216 -1.25 4.95 -14.56
N ARG A 217 -2.24 4.26 -15.12
CA ARG A 217 -2.80 4.53 -16.46
C ARG A 217 -4.07 5.35 -16.34
N SER A 218 -4.62 5.83 -17.45
CA SER A 218 -5.84 6.64 -17.47
C SER A 218 -7.11 5.79 -17.72
N GLY A 219 -8.28 6.41 -17.53
CA GLY A 219 -9.56 5.83 -17.89
C GLY A 219 -9.89 4.55 -17.13
N GLN A 220 -10.30 3.50 -17.85
CA GLN A 220 -10.74 2.24 -17.23
C GLN A 220 -9.62 1.54 -16.46
N GLN A 221 -8.38 1.64 -16.93
CA GLN A 221 -7.24 1.00 -16.25
C GLN A 221 -6.99 1.64 -14.88
N MET A 222 -7.16 2.96 -14.75
CA MET A 222 -7.11 3.64 -13.45
C MET A 222 -8.20 3.13 -12.50
N ARG A 223 -9.44 3.02 -13.02
CA ARG A 223 -10.58 2.54 -12.23
C ARG A 223 -10.36 1.12 -11.73
N SER A 224 -9.87 0.23 -12.59
CA SER A 224 -9.56 -1.16 -12.24
C SER A 224 -8.44 -1.25 -11.19
N LEU A 225 -7.35 -0.48 -11.34
CA LEU A 225 -6.29 -0.41 -10.33
C LEU A 225 -6.83 0.07 -8.98
N LEU A 226 -7.54 1.21 -8.96
CA LEU A 226 -8.10 1.75 -7.72
C LEU A 226 -9.14 0.82 -7.07
N ALA A 227 -9.90 0.08 -7.88
CA ALA A 227 -10.84 -0.92 -7.39
C ALA A 227 -10.16 -2.15 -6.78
N HIS A 228 -9.05 -2.59 -7.37
CA HIS A 228 -8.20 -3.64 -6.81
C HIS A 228 -7.68 -3.22 -5.41
N GLU A 229 -7.00 -2.07 -5.34
CA GLU A 229 -6.44 -1.57 -4.07
C GLU A 229 -7.53 -1.30 -3.00
N TYR A 230 -8.69 -0.80 -3.41
CA TYR A 230 -9.80 -0.59 -2.48
C TYR A 230 -10.47 -1.90 -2.04
N GLY A 231 -10.39 -2.98 -2.85
CA GLY A 231 -10.76 -4.32 -2.43
C GLY A 231 -9.94 -4.82 -1.23
N HIS A 232 -8.64 -4.49 -1.19
CA HIS A 232 -7.82 -4.73 0.00
C HIS A 232 -8.28 -3.88 1.20
N VAL A 233 -8.64 -2.61 0.98
CA VAL A 233 -9.21 -1.77 2.07
C VAL A 233 -10.46 -2.40 2.67
N ILE A 234 -11.34 -2.95 1.83
CA ILE A 234 -12.56 -3.65 2.28
C ILE A 234 -12.20 -4.89 3.09
N THR A 235 -11.29 -5.73 2.59
CA THR A 235 -10.91 -6.96 3.32
C THR A 235 -10.23 -6.65 4.65
N PHE A 236 -9.39 -5.62 4.73
CA PHE A 236 -8.79 -5.20 6.01
C PHE A 236 -9.78 -4.55 6.98
N ALA A 237 -10.93 -4.07 6.50
CA ALA A 237 -11.99 -3.54 7.36
C ALA A 237 -12.86 -4.64 7.99
N LEU A 238 -12.73 -5.91 7.57
CA LEU A 238 -13.57 -7.01 8.03
C LEU A 238 -13.23 -7.54 9.43
N GLY A 239 -11.99 -7.37 9.88
CA GLY A 239 -11.54 -7.84 11.19
C GLY A 239 -10.04 -7.69 11.41
N SER A 240 -9.61 -7.84 12.66
CA SER A 240 -8.22 -7.64 13.09
C SER A 240 -7.25 -8.68 12.54
N ASP A 241 -7.74 -9.84 12.13
CA ASP A 241 -6.94 -10.95 11.59
C ASP A 241 -6.95 -10.99 10.06
N ALA A 242 -7.47 -9.95 9.39
CA ALA A 242 -7.56 -9.89 7.93
C ALA A 242 -6.22 -10.12 7.21
N THR A 243 -5.09 -9.71 7.80
CA THR A 243 -3.74 -9.93 7.23
C THR A 243 -3.27 -11.38 7.31
N HIS A 244 -3.92 -12.22 8.12
CA HIS A 244 -3.62 -13.66 8.22
C HIS A 244 -4.42 -14.50 7.23
N MET A 245 -5.36 -13.90 6.49
CA MET A 245 -6.06 -14.60 5.41
C MET A 245 -5.06 -15.09 4.35
N PRO A 246 -5.29 -16.25 3.71
CA PRO A 246 -4.45 -16.73 2.63
C PRO A 246 -4.27 -15.66 1.55
N TRP A 247 -3.05 -15.46 1.07
CA TRP A 247 -2.75 -14.39 0.12
C TRP A 247 -3.60 -14.46 -1.16
N TRP A 248 -3.85 -15.68 -1.67
CA TRP A 248 -4.75 -15.86 -2.83
C TRP A 248 -6.20 -15.41 -2.58
N VAL A 249 -6.68 -15.42 -1.33
CA VAL A 249 -8.02 -14.91 -0.98
C VAL A 249 -8.04 -13.39 -1.10
N LEU A 250 -7.03 -12.73 -0.51
CA LEU A 250 -6.88 -11.27 -0.55
C LEU A 250 -6.77 -10.77 -1.99
N GLU A 251 -5.85 -11.33 -2.77
CA GLU A 251 -5.62 -10.95 -4.18
C GLU A 251 -6.80 -11.34 -5.06
N GLY A 252 -7.39 -12.52 -4.83
CA GLY A 252 -8.54 -12.98 -5.59
C GLY A 252 -9.76 -12.07 -5.43
N PHE A 253 -10.00 -11.57 -4.22
CA PHE A 253 -11.10 -10.63 -3.97
C PHE A 253 -10.80 -9.24 -4.54
N ALA A 254 -9.56 -8.76 -4.44
CA ALA A 254 -9.14 -7.50 -5.07
C ALA A 254 -9.30 -7.56 -6.61
N GLU A 255 -8.93 -8.66 -7.25
CA GLU A 255 -9.19 -8.91 -8.66
C GLU A 255 -10.68 -8.97 -9.00
N TYR A 256 -11.50 -9.59 -8.15
CA TYR A 256 -12.96 -9.58 -8.31
C TYR A 256 -13.54 -8.16 -8.25
N CYS A 257 -13.11 -7.32 -7.30
CA CYS A 257 -13.51 -5.91 -7.22
C CYS A 257 -13.13 -5.13 -8.49
N SER A 258 -11.92 -5.36 -9.02
CA SER A 258 -11.47 -4.80 -10.30
C SER A 258 -12.36 -5.23 -11.47
N ALA A 259 -12.72 -6.53 -11.52
CA ALA A 259 -13.57 -7.10 -12.55
C ALA A 259 -15.02 -6.56 -12.50
N VAL A 260 -15.57 -6.35 -11.30
CA VAL A 260 -16.88 -5.69 -11.09
C VAL A 260 -16.87 -4.29 -11.68
N LEU A 261 -15.85 -3.49 -11.38
CA LEU A 261 -15.73 -2.11 -11.91
C LEU A 261 -15.43 -2.06 -13.41
N ALA A 262 -14.87 -3.13 -13.97
CA ALA A 262 -14.73 -3.32 -15.41
C ALA A 262 -16.04 -3.78 -16.11
N GLY A 263 -17.10 -4.04 -15.35
CA GLY A 263 -18.37 -4.55 -15.89
C GLY A 263 -18.31 -6.02 -16.30
N SER A 264 -17.37 -6.79 -15.76
CA SER A 264 -17.17 -8.21 -16.06
C SER A 264 -16.98 -9.07 -14.81
N PRO A 265 -17.89 -9.03 -13.82
CA PRO A 265 -17.71 -9.70 -12.52
C PRO A 265 -17.67 -11.23 -12.59
N HIS A 266 -18.24 -11.84 -13.63
CA HIS A 266 -18.25 -13.29 -13.85
C HIS A 266 -17.15 -13.75 -14.81
N ARG A 267 -16.16 -12.88 -15.08
CA ARG A 267 -15.08 -13.20 -16.00
C ARG A 267 -14.03 -14.05 -15.30
N PHE A 268 -14.07 -15.35 -15.56
CA PHE A 268 -12.99 -16.25 -15.20
C PHE A 268 -11.69 -15.92 -15.96
N PRO A 269 -10.53 -15.87 -15.28
CA PRO A 269 -9.24 -15.78 -15.96
C PRO A 269 -8.99 -17.01 -16.85
N PRO A 270 -8.89 -16.87 -18.18
CA PRO A 270 -8.81 -18.00 -19.11
C PRO A 270 -7.49 -18.79 -19.03
N ILE A 271 -6.53 -18.30 -18.26
CA ILE A 271 -5.27 -19.01 -18.00
C ILE A 271 -5.47 -20.18 -17.03
N VAL A 272 -6.45 -20.11 -16.12
CA VAL A 272 -6.65 -21.13 -15.08
C VAL A 272 -7.14 -22.44 -15.69
N SER A 273 -8.09 -22.41 -16.62
CA SER A 273 -8.51 -23.62 -17.36
C SER A 273 -7.35 -24.26 -18.10
N ARG A 274 -6.45 -23.47 -18.70
CA ARG A 274 -5.24 -23.97 -19.36
C ARG A 274 -4.23 -24.58 -18.39
N TRP A 275 -4.11 -24.04 -17.17
CA TRP A 275 -3.29 -24.67 -16.13
C TRP A 275 -3.90 -25.99 -15.66
N ALA A 276 -5.22 -26.02 -15.51
CA ALA A 276 -5.98 -27.20 -15.13
C ALA A 276 -5.78 -28.35 -16.13
N GLU A 277 -5.96 -28.09 -17.43
CA GLU A 277 -5.72 -29.04 -18.53
C GLU A 277 -4.29 -29.61 -18.54
N ARG A 278 -3.31 -28.83 -18.08
CA ARG A 278 -1.87 -29.19 -18.09
C ARG A 278 -1.38 -29.74 -16.74
N GLY A 279 -2.25 -29.92 -15.75
CA GLY A 279 -1.84 -30.32 -14.39
C GLY A 279 -0.92 -29.30 -13.71
N ASN A 280 -1.06 -28.02 -14.05
CA ASN A 280 -0.21 -26.92 -13.58
C ASN A 280 -0.92 -25.97 -12.59
N LEU A 281 -2.03 -26.39 -12.01
CA LEU A 281 -2.59 -25.69 -10.84
C LEU A 281 -1.60 -25.80 -9.69
N ARG A 282 -1.61 -24.82 -8.78
CA ARG A 282 -0.92 -24.90 -7.50
C ARG A 282 -1.91 -25.30 -6.43
N THR A 283 -1.43 -25.98 -5.39
CA THR A 283 -2.24 -26.22 -4.20
C THR A 283 -2.49 -24.89 -3.48
N TRP A 284 -3.58 -24.80 -2.73
CA TRP A 284 -3.94 -23.56 -2.03
C TRP A 284 -2.92 -23.17 -0.97
N ASP A 285 -2.29 -24.14 -0.31
CA ASP A 285 -1.21 -23.90 0.66
C ASP A 285 -0.01 -23.21 0.01
N GLN A 286 0.38 -23.64 -1.20
CA GLN A 286 1.46 -23.00 -1.98
C GLN A 286 1.16 -21.55 -2.38
N LEU A 287 -0.11 -21.13 -2.30
CA LEU A 287 -0.55 -19.77 -2.66
C LEU A 287 -0.92 -18.92 -1.43
N SER A 288 -0.75 -19.44 -0.22
CA SER A 288 -1.27 -18.81 1.00
C SER A 288 -0.28 -17.85 1.66
N ASP A 289 1.02 -18.16 1.68
CA ASP A 289 2.03 -17.37 2.40
C ASP A 289 2.78 -16.39 1.48
N PHE A 290 2.47 -15.09 1.61
CA PHE A 290 3.12 -14.00 0.90
C PHE A 290 4.64 -13.90 1.16
N ARG A 291 5.13 -14.33 2.33
CA ARG A 291 6.57 -14.30 2.63
C ARG A 291 7.27 -15.63 2.29
N GLY A 292 6.51 -16.60 1.80
CA GLY A 292 6.96 -17.96 1.53
C GLY A 292 6.88 -18.35 0.05
N GLU A 293 6.43 -19.59 -0.20
CA GLU A 293 6.45 -20.20 -1.53
C GLU A 293 5.59 -19.44 -2.56
N ALA A 294 4.52 -18.77 -2.12
CA ALA A 294 3.57 -18.12 -3.00
C ALA A 294 4.21 -17.01 -3.86
N MET A 295 5.31 -16.40 -3.39
CA MET A 295 6.08 -15.43 -4.18
C MET A 295 6.67 -16.01 -5.46
N ASN A 296 6.89 -17.32 -5.52
CA ASN A 296 7.31 -18.02 -6.75
C ASN A 296 6.13 -18.30 -7.71
N HIS A 297 4.90 -18.01 -7.27
CA HIS A 297 3.65 -18.38 -7.93
C HIS A 297 2.66 -17.23 -8.04
N GLN A 298 3.14 -15.97 -8.06
CA GLN A 298 2.27 -14.78 -8.06
C GLN A 298 1.17 -14.86 -9.12
N GLY A 299 1.50 -15.22 -10.37
CA GLY A 299 0.50 -15.37 -11.42
C GLY A 299 -0.67 -16.30 -11.04
N HIS A 300 -0.40 -17.38 -10.31
CA HIS A 300 -1.42 -18.28 -9.77
C HIS A 300 -2.17 -17.67 -8.59
N VAL A 301 -1.50 -16.96 -7.69
CA VAL A 301 -2.16 -16.23 -6.58
C VAL A 301 -3.27 -15.33 -7.14
N TYR A 302 -2.94 -14.47 -8.10
CA TYR A 302 -3.91 -13.56 -8.74
C TYR A 302 -4.97 -14.33 -9.54
N ALA A 303 -4.55 -15.14 -10.53
CA ALA A 303 -5.51 -15.70 -11.48
C ALA A 303 -6.31 -16.88 -10.91
N GLN A 304 -5.67 -17.80 -10.19
CA GLN A 304 -6.34 -18.93 -9.55
C GLN A 304 -7.20 -18.46 -8.38
N GLY A 305 -6.71 -17.50 -7.58
CA GLY A 305 -7.49 -16.87 -6.52
C GLY A 305 -8.73 -16.16 -7.05
N HIS A 306 -8.59 -15.30 -8.06
CA HIS A 306 -9.73 -14.64 -8.70
C HIS A 306 -10.75 -15.66 -9.25
N HIS A 307 -10.28 -16.72 -9.91
CA HIS A 307 -11.16 -17.75 -10.44
C HIS A 307 -11.95 -18.46 -9.34
N MET A 308 -11.32 -18.76 -8.19
CA MET A 308 -12.02 -19.35 -7.05
C MET A 308 -13.04 -18.38 -6.46
N ILE A 309 -12.70 -17.10 -6.30
CA ILE A 309 -13.63 -16.09 -5.80
C ILE A 309 -14.86 -15.96 -6.70
N VAL A 310 -14.69 -15.89 -8.03
CA VAL A 310 -15.82 -15.89 -8.97
C VAL A 310 -16.67 -17.16 -8.82
N PHE A 311 -16.03 -18.34 -8.70
CA PHE A 311 -16.75 -19.60 -8.48
C PHE A 311 -17.58 -19.55 -7.19
N LEU A 312 -17.02 -19.08 -6.08
CA LEU A 312 -17.75 -18.95 -4.81
C LEU A 312 -18.95 -17.99 -4.94
N VAL A 313 -18.78 -16.86 -5.63
CA VAL A 313 -19.90 -15.94 -5.91
C VAL A 313 -20.98 -16.60 -6.75
N GLU A 314 -20.61 -17.37 -7.78
CA GLU A 314 -21.59 -18.04 -8.64
C GLU A 314 -22.32 -19.17 -7.93
N GLN A 315 -21.66 -19.90 -7.03
CA GLN A 315 -22.27 -21.03 -6.32
C GLN A 315 -23.07 -20.61 -5.08
N PHE A 316 -22.58 -19.64 -4.32
CA PHE A 316 -23.12 -19.30 -2.99
C PHE A 316 -23.67 -17.87 -2.90
N GLY A 317 -23.38 -17.02 -3.88
CA GLY A 317 -23.75 -15.61 -3.87
C GLY A 317 -22.74 -14.73 -3.14
N LEU A 318 -22.78 -13.43 -3.46
CA LEU A 318 -21.85 -12.44 -2.93
C LEU A 318 -21.98 -12.25 -1.41
N GLU A 319 -23.20 -12.25 -0.88
CA GLU A 319 -23.44 -12.11 0.57
C GLU A 319 -22.69 -13.18 1.37
N LYS A 320 -22.78 -14.45 0.91
CA LYS A 320 -22.07 -15.57 1.51
C LYS A 320 -20.56 -15.46 1.36
N LEU A 321 -20.06 -14.96 0.23
CA LEU A 321 -18.64 -14.67 0.08
C LEU A 321 -18.17 -13.65 1.13
N ILE A 322 -18.91 -12.55 1.32
CA ILE A 322 -18.54 -11.51 2.30
C ILE A 322 -18.59 -12.06 3.74
N GLU A 323 -19.58 -12.89 4.09
CA GLU A 323 -19.63 -13.61 5.37
C GLU A 323 -18.38 -14.49 5.58
N TRP A 324 -17.96 -15.22 4.54
CA TRP A 324 -16.79 -16.10 4.59
C TRP A 324 -15.46 -15.34 4.71
N LEU A 325 -15.32 -14.21 4.01
CA LEU A 325 -14.17 -13.31 4.19
C LEU A 325 -14.16 -12.72 5.59
N ARG A 326 -15.32 -12.36 6.15
CA ARG A 326 -15.43 -11.83 7.52
C ARG A 326 -15.03 -12.86 8.57
N ALA A 327 -15.47 -14.10 8.43
CA ALA A 327 -15.10 -15.18 9.35
C ALA A 327 -13.57 -15.36 9.41
N GLN A 328 -12.92 -15.43 8.24
CA GLN A 328 -11.45 -15.55 8.19
C GLN A 328 -10.75 -14.29 8.73
N ALA A 329 -11.26 -13.10 8.43
CA ALA A 329 -10.72 -11.85 8.99
C ALA A 329 -10.88 -11.72 10.51
N GLN A 330 -11.67 -12.60 11.14
CA GLN A 330 -11.86 -12.71 12.58
C GLN A 330 -11.11 -13.92 13.19
N GLY A 331 -10.30 -14.61 12.39
CA GLY A 331 -9.38 -15.66 12.84
C GLY A 331 -9.83 -17.10 12.55
N ASP A 332 -11.00 -17.30 11.92
CA ASP A 332 -11.42 -18.65 11.53
C ASP A 332 -10.48 -19.23 10.46
N ALA A 333 -10.08 -20.49 10.63
CA ALA A 333 -9.34 -21.20 9.61
C ALA A 333 -10.20 -21.41 8.35
N LEU A 334 -9.55 -21.58 7.20
CA LEU A 334 -10.20 -21.70 5.89
C LEU A 334 -11.32 -22.75 5.87
N ASP A 335 -11.06 -23.95 6.39
CA ASP A 335 -12.03 -25.06 6.44
C ASP A 335 -13.19 -24.77 7.41
N ASP A 336 -12.90 -24.17 8.57
CA ASP A 336 -13.90 -23.82 9.58
C ASP A 336 -14.86 -22.75 9.05
N ALA A 337 -14.31 -21.68 8.45
CA ALA A 337 -15.08 -20.63 7.80
C ALA A 337 -15.94 -21.20 6.65
N SER A 338 -15.37 -22.09 5.82
CA SER A 338 -16.11 -22.75 4.75
C SER A 338 -17.27 -23.60 5.27
N ARG A 339 -17.06 -24.39 6.33
CA ARG A 339 -18.13 -25.20 6.95
C ARG A 339 -19.22 -24.33 7.55
N ALA A 340 -18.84 -23.27 8.26
CA ALA A 340 -19.78 -22.39 8.93
C ALA A 340 -20.67 -21.62 7.94
N VAL A 341 -20.07 -21.10 6.86
CA VAL A 341 -20.77 -20.18 5.94
C VAL A 341 -21.42 -20.91 4.77
N PHE A 342 -20.72 -21.87 4.16
CA PHE A 342 -21.18 -22.60 2.97
C PHE A 342 -21.77 -23.98 3.28
N GLY A 343 -21.60 -24.48 4.51
CA GLY A 343 -22.05 -25.84 4.87
C GLY A 343 -21.20 -26.95 4.23
N MET A 344 -20.02 -26.62 3.69
CA MET A 344 -19.13 -27.55 2.98
C MET A 344 -17.71 -27.42 3.52
N SER A 345 -16.96 -28.54 3.52
CA SER A 345 -15.52 -28.45 3.78
C SER A 345 -14.82 -27.70 2.65
N TRP A 346 -13.65 -27.12 2.96
CA TRP A 346 -12.80 -26.52 1.93
C TRP A 346 -12.40 -27.55 0.86
N ALA A 347 -12.14 -28.80 1.27
CA ALA A 347 -11.82 -29.88 0.35
C ALA A 347 -12.96 -30.21 -0.63
N ASP A 348 -14.21 -30.16 -0.17
CA ASP A 348 -15.38 -30.39 -1.03
C ASP A 348 -15.59 -29.22 -2.01
N ILE A 349 -15.35 -27.98 -1.56
CA ILE A 349 -15.41 -26.77 -2.40
C ILE A 349 -14.34 -26.83 -3.49
N ASP A 350 -13.09 -27.13 -3.13
CA ASP A 350 -11.98 -27.28 -4.07
C ASP A 350 -12.28 -28.39 -5.09
N GLN A 351 -12.83 -29.53 -4.66
CA GLN A 351 -13.23 -30.59 -5.58
C GLN A 351 -14.34 -30.15 -6.54
N ALA A 352 -15.34 -29.41 -6.05
CA ALA A 352 -16.42 -28.89 -6.88
C ALA A 352 -15.90 -27.88 -7.92
N TRP A 353 -14.97 -27.00 -7.51
CA TRP A 353 -14.29 -26.05 -8.40
C TRP A 353 -13.43 -26.74 -9.46
N GLN A 354 -12.61 -27.73 -9.08
CA GLN A 354 -11.82 -28.50 -10.05
C GLN A 354 -12.72 -29.23 -11.06
N LYS A 355 -13.87 -29.75 -10.60
CA LYS A 355 -14.86 -30.36 -11.49
C LYS A 355 -15.46 -29.33 -12.46
N SER A 356 -15.72 -28.09 -12.04
CA SER A 356 -16.22 -27.04 -12.94
C SER A 356 -15.21 -26.65 -14.02
N LEU A 357 -13.91 -26.89 -13.79
CA LEU A 357 -12.85 -26.73 -14.80
C LEU A 357 -12.76 -27.90 -15.79
N GLY A 358 -13.56 -28.96 -15.62
CA GLY A 358 -13.46 -30.18 -16.41
C GLY A 358 -12.26 -31.06 -16.03
N VAL A 359 -11.65 -30.84 -14.86
CA VAL A 359 -10.56 -31.69 -14.35
C VAL A 359 -11.17 -32.94 -13.72
N SER A 360 -10.97 -34.08 -14.37
CA SER A 360 -11.15 -35.39 -13.73
C SER A 360 -9.93 -35.66 -12.84
N LYS A 361 -10.11 -36.15 -11.60
CA LYS A 361 -8.98 -36.67 -10.81
C LYS A 361 -8.21 -37.66 -11.70
N ALA A 362 -6.91 -37.42 -11.89
CA ALA A 362 -6.04 -38.44 -12.47
C ALA A 362 -6.15 -39.70 -11.57
N PRO A 363 -6.20 -40.91 -12.17
CA PRO A 363 -6.39 -42.16 -11.44
C PRO A 363 -5.31 -42.42 -10.39
#